data_AF-A0A7Y8LYN9-F1
#
_entry.id   AF-A0A7Y8LYN9-F1
#
_cell.length_a   1.000
_cell.length_b   1.000
_cell.length_c   1.000
_cell.angle_alpha   90.00
_cell.angle_beta   90.00
_cell.angle_gamma   90.00
#
_symmetry.space_group_name_H-M   'P 1'
#
loop_
_entity.id
_entity.type
_entity.pdbx_description
1 polymer ?
#
loop_
_entity_poly.entity_id
_entity_poly.type
_entity_poly.pdbx_seq_one_letter_code
_entity_poly.pdbx_strand_id
1 'polypeptide(L)' 'MEQAFVKILRNCMEAIGEDGRITVRTGHCDGRAFGAVEDSGPGIAAQHRNLLFTQFFSTK' A
#
# COMPACT_ATOMS: atom_id res chain seq x y z
N MET A 1 -7.25 9.97 -9.32
CA MET A 1 -6.23 8.90 -9.24
C MET A 1 -5.02 9.34 -8.40
N GLU A 2 -4.44 10.50 -8.68
CA GLU A 2 -3.28 11.04 -7.96
C GLU A 2 -3.41 10.99 -6.43
N GLN A 3 -4.52 11.48 -5.88
CA GLN A 3 -4.78 11.48 -4.43
C GLN A 3 -4.82 10.07 -3.80
N ALA A 4 -5.26 9.05 -4.55
CA ALA A 4 -5.26 7.67 -4.05
C ALA A 4 -3.83 7.13 -3.98
N PHE A 5 -3.01 7.45 -5.00
CA PHE A 5 -1.62 7.02 -5.07
C PHE A 5 -0.78 7.63 -3.94
N VAL A 6 -0.95 8.93 -3.68
CA VAL A 6 -0.29 9.62 -2.56
C VAL A 6 -0.65 9.00 -1.22
N LYS A 7 -1.92 8.62 -1.00
CA LYS A 7 -2.36 7.97 0.24
C LYS A 7 -1.69 6.61 0.45
N ILE A 8 -1.58 5.81 -0.61
CA ILE A 8 -0.93 4.50 -0.56
C ILE A 8 0.55 4.68 -0.24
N LEU A 9 1.26 5.55 -0.98
CA LEU A 9 2.68 5.80 -0.75
C LEU A 9 2.97 6.32 0.66
N ARG A 10 2.11 7.20 1.19
CA ARG A 10 2.24 7.67 2.57
C ARG A 10 2.13 6.52 3.58
N ASN A 11 1.13 5.64 3.42
CA ASN A 11 0.98 4.48 4.28
C ASN A 11 2.20 3.55 4.21
N CYS A 12 2.78 3.35 3.02
CA CYS A 12 4.00 2.56 2.86
C CYS A 12 5.20 3.21 3.59
N MET A 13 5.40 4.52 3.46
CA MET A 13 6.48 5.23 4.17
C MET A 13 6.33 5.12 5.69
N GLU A 14 5.11 5.27 6.19
CA GLU A 14 4.82 5.15 7.62
C GLU A 14 4.98 3.73 8.14
N ALA A 15 4.64 2.71 7.34
CA ALA A 15 4.83 1.31 7.70
C ALA A 15 6.30 0.89 7.72
N ILE A 16 7.11 1.42 6.80
CA ILE A 16 8.56 1.15 6.75
C ILE A 16 9.29 1.74 7.96
N GLY A 17 9.00 2.99 8.31
CA GLY A 17 9.81 3.74 9.27
C GLY A 17 11.11 4.26 8.62
N GLU A 18 12.26 3.68 8.98
CA GLU A 18 13.59 4.05 8.47
C GLU A 18 14.19 2.93 7.60
N ASP A 19 15.04 3.28 6.64
CA ASP A 19 15.81 2.34 5.80
C ASP A 19 15.01 1.20 5.12
N GLY A 20 14.02 1.57 4.31
CA GLY A 20 13.25 0.61 3.51
C GLY A 20 13.15 0.94 2.03
N ARG A 21 12.41 0.10 1.32
CA ARG A 21 12.22 0.18 -0.13
C ARG A 21 10.74 0.12 -0.46
N ILE A 22 10.30 1.08 -1.28
CA ILE A 22 8.99 1.03 -1.94
C ILE A 22 9.22 0.70 -3.41
N THR A 23 8.54 -0.31 -3.91
CA THR A 23 8.59 -0.74 -5.32
C THR A 23 7.24 -0.44 -5.96
N VAL A 24 7.25 0.35 -7.02
CA VAL A 24 6.07 0.63 -7.85
C VAL A 24 6.22 -0.11 -9.17
N ARG A 25 5.21 -0.90 -9.53
CA ARG A 25 5.12 -1.58 -10.83
C ARG A 25 3.86 -1.11 -11.54
N THR A 26 4.00 -0.80 -12.82
CA THR A 26 2.87 -0.46 -13.69
C THR A 26 2.95 -1.30 -14.94
N GLY A 27 1.81 -1.52 -15.58
CA GLY A 27 1.77 -2.29 -16.81
C GLY A 27 0.35 -2.56 -17.28
N HIS A 28 0.23 -3.48 -18.22
CA HIS A 28 -1.05 -3.99 -18.70
C HIS A 28 -1.10 -5.50 -18.48
N CYS A 29 -2.21 -5.99 -17.96
CA CYS A 29 -2.49 -7.42 -17.75
C CYS A 29 -3.95 -7.69 -18.12
N ASP A 30 -4.21 -8.74 -18.89
CA ASP A 30 -5.57 -9.13 -19.35
C ASP A 30 -6.39 -7.95 -19.94
N GLY A 31 -5.73 -7.13 -20.76
CA GLY A 31 -6.36 -5.96 -21.41
C GLY A 31 -6.66 -4.79 -20.48
N ARG A 32 -6.18 -4.81 -19.22
CA ARG A 32 -6.39 -3.74 -18.24
C ARG A 32 -5.06 -3.16 -17.77
N ALA A 33 -5.01 -1.85 -17.58
CA ALA A 33 -3.88 -1.21 -16.93
C ALA A 33 -3.88 -1.55 -15.43
N PHE A 34 -2.71 -1.81 -14.86
CA PHE A 34 -2.54 -2.04 -13.42
C PHE A 34 -1.42 -1.16 -12.85
N GLY A 35 -1.56 -0.87 -11.56
CA GLY A 35 -0.50 -0.32 -10.71
C GLY A 35 -0.41 -1.16 -9.45
N ALA A 36 0.80 -1.58 -9.08
CA ALA A 36 1.08 -2.32 -7.86
C ALA A 36 2.13 -1.55 -7.04
N VAL A 37 1.90 -1.46 -5.74
CA VAL A 37 2.81 -0.82 -4.77
C VAL A 37 3.15 -1.87 -3.72
N GLU A 38 4.43 -2.05 -3.46
CA GLU A 38 4.99 -3.01 -2.50
C GLU A 38 5.98 -2.27 -1.60
N ASP A 39 5.93 -2.48 -0.30
CA ASP A 39 6.88 -1.92 0.67
C ASP A 39 7.61 -3.03 1.43
N SER A 40 8.79 -2.71 1.96
CA SER A 40 9.60 -3.62 2.77
C SER A 40 9.33 -3.51 4.27
N GLY A 41 8.18 -2.95 4.67
CA GLY A 41 7.77 -2.86 6.06
C GLY A 41 7.37 -4.21 6.66
N PRO A 42 6.93 -4.25 7.93
CA PRO A 42 6.55 -5.47 8.63
C PRO A 42 5.27 -6.13 8.07
N GLY A 43 4.62 -5.49 7.09
CA GLY A 43 3.36 -5.92 6.50
C GLY A 43 2.17 -5.72 7.44
N ILE A 44 1.04 -6.34 7.08
CA ILE A 44 -0.22 -6.21 7.81
C ILE A 44 -0.44 -7.46 8.66
N ALA A 45 -0.56 -7.27 9.97
CA ALA A 45 -0.89 -8.35 10.90
C ALA A 45 -2.18 -9.08 10.48
N ALA A 46 -2.21 -10.41 10.59
CA ALA A 46 -3.29 -11.25 10.07
C ALA A 46 -4.68 -10.81 10.57
N GLN A 47 -4.77 -10.40 11.83
CA GLN A 47 -5.98 -9.89 12.50
C GLN A 47 -6.53 -8.58 11.88
N HIS A 48 -5.71 -7.81 11.16
CA HIS A 48 -6.11 -6.53 10.56
C HIS A 48 -6.41 -6.65 9.06
N ARG A 49 -6.15 -7.79 8.42
CA ARG A 49 -6.36 -7.98 6.97
C ARG A 49 -7.81 -7.71 6.54
N ASN A 50 -8.78 -8.14 7.35
CA ASN A 50 -10.20 -7.95 7.06
C ASN A 50 -10.68 -6.49 7.27
N LEU A 51 -9.84 -5.65 7.88
CA LEU A 51 -10.18 -4.28 8.26
C LEU A 51 -9.53 -3.22 7.35
N LEU A 52 -8.70 -3.64 6.39
CA LEU A 52 -7.92 -2.75 5.51
C LEU A 52 -8.78 -1.76 4.70
N PHE A 53 -10.05 -2.09 4.50
CA PHE A 53 -11.00 -1.26 3.76
C PHE A 53 -12.18 -0.82 4.64
N THR A 54 -12.10 -1.06 5.94
CA THR A 54 -13.11 -0.59 6.89
C THR A 54 -12.95 0.91 7.07
N GLN A 55 -14.04 1.64 6.88
CA GLN A 55 -14.07 3.08 7.05
C GLN A 55 -13.64 3.44 8.49
N PHE A 56 -12.74 4.42 8.64
CA PHE A 56 -12.16 4.91 9.90
C PHE A 56 -11.21 3.96 10.64
N PHE A 57 -10.95 2.75 10.14
CA PHE A 57 -9.96 1.87 10.74
C PHE A 57 -8.52 2.31 10.37
N SER A 58 -7.64 2.41 11.37
CA SER A 58 -6.23 2.75 11.22
C SER A 58 -5.42 1.99 12.26
N THR A 59 -4.25 1.49 11.85
CA THR A 59 -3.24 0.91 12.75
C THR A 59 -2.06 1.85 12.99
N LYS A 60 -2.14 3.09 12.49
CA LYS A 60 -1.30 4.17 12.99
C LYS A 60 -1.58 4.45 14.45
#